data_AF-A0A1A6HG47-F1
#
_entry.id   AF-A0A1A6HG47-F1
#
_cell.length_a   1.000
_cell.length_b   1.000
_cell.length_c   1.000
_cell.angle_alpha   90.00
_cell.angle_beta   90.00
_cell.angle_gamma   90.00
#
_symmetry.space_group_name_H-M   'P 1'
#
loop_
_entity.id
_entity.type
_entity.pdbx_description
1 polymer ?
#
loop_
_entity_poly.entity_id
_entity_poly.type
_entity_poly.pdbx_seq_one_letter_code
_entity_poly.pdbx_strand_id
1 'polypeptide(L)'
;MAGVGPGGYAAEFVPPPECPVFEPSWEEFSDPLSFIGRIRPLAEKTGICKIRPPKAMTRVRLDFLDQLAKFWELQGSTLKIPVVERKILDLYALSKIVASKGGFEIVTKEKKWSKVGSRLGYLPGKGTGSLLKSHYERILYPYELFQSGVSLM
;
A
#
# COMPACT_ATOMS: atom_id res chain seq x y z
N MET A 1 -46.45 12.79 -46.68
CA MET A 1 -45.83 11.45 -46.69
C MET A 1 -44.32 11.63 -46.58
N ALA A 2 -43.74 11.36 -45.42
CA ALA A 2 -42.29 11.26 -45.25
C ALA A 2 -42.03 9.89 -44.62
N GLY A 3 -41.40 9.00 -45.38
CA GLY A 3 -41.12 7.63 -44.97
C GLY A 3 -40.07 7.60 -43.87
N VAL A 4 -40.41 6.97 -42.75
CA VAL A 4 -39.45 6.56 -41.72
C VAL A 4 -38.70 5.36 -42.28
N GLY A 5 -37.41 5.54 -42.59
CA GLY A 5 -36.54 4.45 -43.03
C GLY A 5 -36.32 3.43 -41.91
N PRO A 6 -36.22 2.12 -42.20
CA PRO A 6 -35.95 1.10 -41.19
C PRO A 6 -34.44 1.04 -40.92
N GLY A 7 -34.07 0.84 -39.66
CA GLY A 7 -32.71 0.41 -39.31
C GLY A 7 -31.98 1.34 -38.36
N GLY A 8 -32.53 1.52 -37.16
CA GLY A 8 -31.73 1.96 -36.03
C GLY A 8 -30.71 0.88 -35.70
N TYR A 9 -29.43 1.11 -36.00
CA TYR A 9 -28.34 0.34 -35.42
C TYR A 9 -28.07 0.83 -33.99
N ALA A 10 -29.04 0.60 -33.09
CA ALA A 10 -28.72 0.49 -31.68
C ALA A 10 -28.37 -0.98 -31.45
N ALA A 11 -27.14 -1.39 -31.80
CA ALA A 11 -26.66 -2.70 -31.39
C ALA A 11 -26.75 -2.76 -29.86
N GLU A 12 -27.60 -3.64 -29.35
CA GLU A 12 -27.80 -3.83 -27.92
C GLU A 12 -26.43 -4.20 -27.31
N PHE A 13 -26.00 -3.44 -26.30
CA PHE A 13 -24.69 -3.67 -25.69
C PHE A 13 -24.64 -5.07 -25.06
N VAL A 14 -23.77 -5.92 -25.59
CA VAL A 14 -23.50 -7.24 -24.99
C VAL A 14 -22.20 -7.12 -24.18
N PRO A 15 -22.24 -7.29 -22.84
CA PRO A 15 -21.04 -7.22 -22.02
C PRO A 15 -20.05 -8.34 -22.40
N PRO A 16 -18.75 -8.02 -22.56
CA PRO A 16 -17.74 -9.03 -22.85
C PRO A 16 -17.54 -9.98 -21.66
N PRO A 17 -16.98 -11.18 -21.90
CA PRO A 17 -16.64 -12.11 -20.83
C PRO A 17 -15.67 -11.50 -19.82
N GLU A 18 -15.84 -11.82 -18.54
CA GLU A 18 -14.94 -11.32 -17.48
C GLU A 18 -13.54 -11.92 -17.59
N CYS A 19 -12.54 -11.09 -17.29
CA CYS A 19 -11.14 -11.52 -17.24
C CYS A 19 -10.86 -12.43 -16.01
N PRO A 20 -9.84 -13.31 -16.08
CA PRO A 20 -9.48 -14.19 -14.97
C PRO A 20 -9.05 -13.37 -13.75
N VAL A 21 -9.52 -13.81 -12.58
CA VAL A 21 -9.22 -13.19 -11.28
C VAL A 21 -8.29 -14.09 -10.48
N PHE A 22 -7.18 -13.54 -9.99
CA PHE A 22 -6.22 -14.24 -9.16
C PHE A 22 -6.20 -13.66 -7.74
N GLU A 23 -6.29 -14.53 -6.75
CA GLU A 23 -6.23 -14.20 -5.32
C GLU A 23 -4.95 -14.82 -4.72
N PRO A 24 -3.78 -14.19 -4.85
CA PRO A 24 -2.52 -14.69 -4.28
C PRO A 24 -2.59 -14.90 -2.78
N SER A 25 -1.80 -15.85 -2.29
CA SER A 25 -1.40 -15.92 -0.88
C SER A 25 -0.39 -14.80 -0.53
N TRP A 26 -0.07 -14.64 0.75
CA TRP A 26 0.88 -13.62 1.19
C TRP A 26 2.29 -13.87 0.63
N GLU A 27 2.76 -15.11 0.65
CA GLU A 27 4.08 -15.50 0.16
C GLU A 27 4.22 -15.19 -1.33
N GLU A 28 3.17 -15.50 -2.11
CA GLU A 28 3.11 -15.20 -3.53
C GLU A 28 3.01 -13.70 -3.83
N PHE A 29 2.29 -12.93 -3.02
CA PHE A 29 2.18 -11.48 -3.19
C PHE A 29 3.47 -10.73 -2.82
N SER A 30 4.34 -11.36 -2.02
CA SER A 30 5.60 -10.75 -1.57
C SER A 30 6.63 -10.57 -2.70
N ASP A 31 6.52 -11.38 -3.76
CA ASP A 31 7.30 -11.26 -4.99
C ASP A 31 6.38 -11.14 -6.23
N PRO A 32 5.93 -9.90 -6.55
CA PRO A 32 4.96 -9.66 -7.60
C PRO A 32 5.42 -10.14 -8.98
N LEU A 33 6.72 -10.08 -9.29
CA LEU A 33 7.24 -10.48 -10.60
C LEU A 33 7.20 -11.99 -10.77
N SER A 34 7.60 -12.74 -9.74
CA SER A 34 7.47 -14.20 -9.74
C SER A 34 6.01 -14.64 -9.82
N PHE A 35 5.11 -13.95 -9.10
CA PHE A 35 3.67 -14.22 -9.21
C PHE A 35 3.12 -13.97 -10.62
N ILE A 36 3.48 -12.84 -11.24
CA ILE A 36 3.11 -12.52 -12.62
C ILE A 36 3.66 -13.58 -13.58
N GLY A 37 4.91 -14.03 -13.39
CA GLY A 37 5.50 -15.13 -14.15
C GLY A 37 4.70 -16.42 -14.05
N ARG A 38 4.20 -16.75 -12.85
CA ARG A 38 3.38 -17.93 -12.60
C ARG A 38 2.00 -17.86 -13.28
N ILE A 39 1.34 -16.69 -13.28
CA ILE A 39 0.00 -16.54 -13.88
C ILE A 39 0.04 -16.24 -15.38
N ARG A 40 1.20 -15.88 -15.94
CA ARG A 40 1.39 -15.53 -17.37
C ARG A 40 0.73 -16.54 -18.32
N PRO A 41 0.92 -17.87 -18.21
CA PRO A 41 0.35 -18.83 -19.17
C PRO A 41 -1.19 -18.82 -19.24
N LEU A 42 -1.85 -18.33 -18.18
CA LEU A 42 -3.31 -18.20 -18.08
C LEU A 42 -3.76 -16.80 -18.52
N ALA A 43 -3.10 -15.76 -18.01
CA ALA A 43 -3.47 -14.36 -18.26
C ALA A 43 -3.14 -13.88 -19.68
N GLU A 44 -2.12 -14.45 -20.32
CA GLU A 44 -1.73 -14.09 -21.70
C GLU A 44 -2.81 -14.45 -22.72
N LYS A 45 -3.56 -15.53 -22.48
CA LYS A 45 -4.68 -15.96 -23.33
C LYS A 45 -5.82 -14.93 -23.39
N THR A 46 -6.00 -14.17 -22.32
CA THR A 46 -7.07 -13.17 -22.20
C THR A 46 -6.58 -11.74 -22.40
N GLY A 47 -5.26 -11.54 -22.55
CA GLY A 47 -4.61 -10.23 -22.67
C GLY A 47 -4.61 -9.40 -21.38
N ILE A 48 -5.63 -9.53 -20.54
CA ILE A 48 -5.78 -8.87 -19.24
C ILE A 48 -6.17 -9.88 -18.15
N CYS A 49 -5.82 -9.57 -16.91
CA CYS A 49 -6.28 -10.28 -15.72
C CYS A 49 -6.43 -9.32 -14.54
N LYS A 50 -7.20 -9.73 -13.52
CA LYS A 50 -7.40 -8.97 -12.28
C LYS A 50 -6.71 -9.68 -11.12
N ILE A 51 -5.83 -8.99 -10.39
CA ILE A 51 -5.21 -9.52 -9.17
C ILE A 51 -5.88 -8.85 -7.97
N ARG A 52 -6.47 -9.64 -7.07
CA ARG A 52 -7.00 -9.15 -5.79
C ARG A 52 -5.97 -9.42 -4.69
N PRO A 53 -5.42 -8.39 -4.03
CA PRO A 53 -4.50 -8.59 -2.91
C PRO A 53 -5.13 -9.44 -1.79
N PRO A 54 -4.32 -10.18 -1.00
CA PRO A 54 -4.83 -10.98 0.11
C PRO A 54 -5.63 -10.13 1.11
N LYS A 55 -6.87 -10.55 1.43
CA LYS A 55 -7.80 -9.84 2.32
C LYS A 55 -7.25 -9.58 3.73
N ALA A 56 -6.39 -10.48 4.23
CA ALA A 56 -5.77 -10.33 5.54
C ALA A 56 -4.79 -9.13 5.59
N MET A 57 -4.07 -8.87 4.49
CA MET A 57 -3.14 -7.75 4.41
C MET A 57 -3.87 -6.41 4.35
N THR A 58 -5.01 -6.34 3.64
CA THR A 58 -5.82 -5.13 3.61
C THR A 58 -6.50 -4.89 4.95
N ARG A 59 -7.08 -5.91 5.62
CA ARG A 59 -7.73 -5.72 6.93
C ARG A 59 -6.76 -5.19 7.99
N VAL A 60 -5.64 -5.87 8.23
CA VAL A 60 -4.67 -5.43 9.27
C VAL A 60 -4.08 -4.05 8.95
N ARG A 61 -3.80 -3.75 7.68
CA ARG A 61 -3.34 -2.40 7.28
C ARG A 61 -4.41 -1.34 7.50
N LEU A 62 -5.64 -1.63 7.10
CA LEU A 62 -6.76 -0.70 7.22
C LEU A 62 -7.08 -0.45 8.70
N ASP A 63 -7.11 -1.49 9.53
CA ASP A 63 -7.30 -1.38 10.98
C ASP A 63 -6.21 -0.53 11.62
N PHE A 64 -4.94 -0.74 11.23
CA PHE A 64 -3.82 0.08 11.71
C PHE A 64 -3.97 1.56 11.29
N LEU A 65 -4.31 1.82 10.03
CA LEU A 65 -4.48 3.19 9.53
C LEU A 65 -5.68 3.87 10.17
N ASP A 66 -6.76 3.14 10.43
CA ASP A 66 -7.96 3.62 11.11
C ASP A 66 -7.66 3.98 12.58
N GLN A 67 -6.94 3.12 13.31
CA GLN A 67 -6.48 3.43 14.67
C GLN A 67 -5.53 4.64 14.70
N LEU A 68 -4.60 4.72 13.75
CA LEU A 68 -3.69 5.85 13.65
C LEU A 68 -4.43 7.16 13.31
N ALA A 69 -5.42 7.11 12.42
CA ALA A 69 -6.26 8.27 12.08
C ALA A 69 -7.03 8.75 13.31
N LYS A 70 -7.70 7.84 14.02
CA LYS A 70 -8.41 8.13 15.28
C LYS A 70 -7.49 8.74 16.34
N PHE A 71 -6.26 8.23 16.47
CA PHE A 71 -5.28 8.80 17.39
C PHE A 71 -5.00 10.28 17.05
N TRP A 72 -4.75 10.59 15.78
CA TRP A 72 -4.49 11.97 15.37
C TRP A 72 -5.72 12.87 15.51
N GLU A 73 -6.91 12.36 15.21
CA GLU A 73 -8.17 13.09 15.42
C GLU A 73 -8.37 13.46 16.90
N LEU A 74 -8.06 12.54 17.82
CA LEU A 74 -8.10 12.81 19.26
C LEU A 74 -7.08 13.88 19.68
N GLN A 75 -5.97 14.02 18.97
CA GLN A 75 -4.99 15.09 19.18
C GLN A 75 -5.37 16.40 18.46
N GLY A 76 -6.54 16.48 17.82
CA GLY A 76 -7.00 17.64 17.07
C GLY A 76 -6.31 17.84 15.72
N SER A 77 -5.69 16.80 15.17
CA SER A 77 -4.98 16.86 13.89
C SER A 77 -5.51 15.81 12.91
N THR A 78 -5.67 16.17 11.64
CA THR A 78 -6.02 15.17 10.61
C THR A 78 -4.77 14.46 10.13
N LEU A 79 -4.77 13.12 10.16
CA LEU A 79 -3.69 12.30 9.61
C LEU A 79 -3.47 12.62 8.13
N LYS A 80 -2.31 13.18 7.79
CA LYS A 80 -1.88 13.45 6.40
C LYS A 80 -0.76 12.51 5.99
N ILE A 81 -1.09 11.56 5.13
CA ILE A 81 -0.13 10.59 4.60
C ILE A 81 0.75 11.27 3.54
N PRO A 82 2.08 11.34 3.73
CA PRO A 82 2.96 12.00 2.79
C PRO A 82 3.18 11.17 1.52
N VAL A 83 3.50 11.84 0.42
CA VAL A 83 3.89 11.20 -0.85
C VAL A 83 5.41 11.24 -0.97
N VAL A 84 6.02 10.08 -1.16
CA VAL A 84 7.48 9.90 -1.33
C VAL A 84 7.72 9.22 -2.68
N GLU A 85 8.58 9.80 -3.52
CA GLU A 85 8.85 9.30 -4.88
C GLU A 85 7.60 9.00 -5.73
N ARG A 86 6.61 9.92 -5.70
CA ARG A 86 5.31 9.78 -6.41
C ARG A 86 4.44 8.60 -5.92
N LYS A 87 4.77 7.99 -4.78
CA LYS A 87 3.98 6.94 -4.13
C LYS A 87 3.54 7.40 -2.75
N ILE A 88 2.32 7.06 -2.36
CA ILE A 88 1.84 7.27 -0.99
C ILE A 88 2.72 6.45 -0.05
N LEU A 89 3.18 7.05 1.04
CA LEU A 89 4.00 6.35 2.03
C LEU A 89 3.17 5.28 2.76
N ASP A 90 3.60 4.03 2.69
CA ASP A 90 2.96 2.93 3.44
C ASP A 90 3.39 2.98 4.91
N LEU A 91 2.58 3.65 5.73
CA LEU A 91 2.83 3.84 7.16
C LEU A 91 2.85 2.51 7.95
N TYR A 92 2.04 1.53 7.55
CA TYR A 92 2.02 0.21 8.20
C TYR A 92 3.29 -0.59 7.89
N ALA A 93 3.68 -0.66 6.61
CA ALA A 93 4.92 -1.34 6.23
C ALA A 93 6.13 -0.66 6.90
N LEU A 94 6.14 0.68 6.92
CA LEU A 94 7.19 1.45 7.58
C LEU A 94 7.27 1.14 9.08
N SER A 95 6.15 1.19 9.81
CA SER A 95 6.11 0.87 11.25
C SER A 95 6.56 -0.57 11.53
N LYS A 96 6.06 -1.55 10.76
CA LYS A 96 6.46 -2.97 10.91
C LYS A 96 7.95 -3.19 10.65
N ILE A 97 8.53 -2.54 9.64
CA ILE A 97 9.97 -2.68 9.34
C ILE A 97 10.82 -2.02 10.43
N VAL A 98 10.41 -0.87 10.96
CA VAL A 98 11.14 -0.18 12.04
C VAL A 98 11.03 -0.96 13.35
N ALA A 99 9.82 -1.41 13.72
CA ALA A 99 9.59 -2.26 14.89
C ALA A 99 10.41 -3.57 14.84
N SER A 100 10.45 -4.25 13.68
CA SER A 100 11.27 -5.46 13.52
C SER A 100 12.78 -5.22 13.61
N LYS A 101 13.23 -3.97 13.47
CA LYS A 101 14.63 -3.55 13.65
C LYS A 101 14.90 -2.96 15.05
N GLY A 102 13.95 -3.08 15.97
CA GLY A 102 14.09 -2.62 17.35
C GLY A 102 13.56 -1.20 17.63
N GLY A 103 12.72 -0.66 16.74
CA GLY A 103 12.05 0.63 16.95
C GLY A 103 12.81 1.85 16.43
N PHE A 104 12.19 3.02 16.55
CA PHE A 104 12.67 4.26 15.96
C PHE A 104 14.08 4.65 16.44
N GLU A 105 14.35 4.52 17.74
CA GLU A 105 15.62 4.93 18.35
C GLU A 105 16.80 4.08 17.85
N ILE A 106 16.62 2.75 17.82
CA ILE A 106 17.67 1.81 17.37
C ILE A 106 17.97 2.03 15.89
N VAL A 107 16.93 2.14 15.05
CA VAL A 107 17.10 2.39 13.61
C VAL A 107 17.82 3.71 13.35
N THR A 108 17.53 4.74 14.16
CA THR A 108 18.18 6.05 14.08
C THR A 108 19.63 5.99 14.52
N LYS A 109 19.93 5.40 15.69
CA LYS A 109 21.28 5.27 16.23
C LYS A 109 22.20 4.49 15.30
N GLU A 110 21.69 3.42 14.70
CA GLU A 110 22.43 2.57 13.77
C GLU A 110 22.40 3.07 12.30
N LYS A 111 21.81 4.23 12.02
CA LYS A 111 21.70 4.80 10.66
C LYS A 111 21.10 3.82 9.64
N LYS A 112 20.15 2.98 10.07
CA LYS A 112 19.55 1.90 9.26
C LYS A 112 18.44 2.36 8.32
N TRP A 113 18.10 3.65 8.30
CA TRP A 113 17.01 4.23 7.51
C TRP A 113 17.13 4.01 6.00
N SER A 114 18.34 4.04 5.44
CA SER A 114 18.54 3.71 4.02
C SER A 114 18.13 2.27 3.71
N LYS A 115 18.46 1.31 4.60
CA LYS A 115 18.03 -0.09 4.48
C LYS A 115 16.52 -0.25 4.67
N VAL A 116 15.86 0.64 5.43
CA VAL A 116 14.39 0.66 5.57
C VAL A 116 13.76 1.10 4.25
N GLY A 117 14.27 2.18 3.65
CA GLY A 117 13.81 2.65 2.34
C GLY A 117 13.94 1.60 1.24
N SER A 118 15.07 0.88 1.18
CA SER A 118 15.25 -0.21 0.20
C SER A 118 14.25 -1.35 0.41
N ARG A 119 13.93 -1.70 1.66
CA ARG A 119 12.91 -2.72 1.98
C ARG A 119 11.48 -2.28 1.62
N LEU A 120 11.20 -0.98 1.66
CA LEU A 120 9.95 -0.38 1.20
C LEU A 120 9.86 -0.25 -0.33
N GLY A 121 10.91 -0.65 -1.06
CA GLY A 121 10.96 -0.56 -2.52
C GLY A 121 11.31 0.82 -3.06
N TYR A 122 11.87 1.71 -2.23
CA TYR A 122 12.44 2.97 -2.68
C TYR A 122 13.86 2.79 -3.20
N LEU A 123 14.22 3.61 -4.20
CA LEU A 123 15.56 3.55 -4.78
C LEU A 123 16.60 4.14 -3.81
N PRO A 124 17.78 3.51 -3.66
CA PRO A 124 18.87 4.07 -2.86
C PRO A 124 19.44 5.33 -3.52
N GLY A 125 20.05 6.21 -2.72
CA GLY A 125 20.83 7.37 -3.21
C GLY A 125 20.07 8.69 -3.34
N LYS A 126 18.74 8.73 -3.14
CA LYS A 126 17.93 9.98 -3.21
C LYS A 126 17.65 10.66 -1.88
N GLY A 127 18.35 10.28 -0.81
CA GLY A 127 18.07 10.80 0.53
C GLY A 127 16.73 10.31 1.12
N THR A 128 16.13 9.27 0.54
CA THR A 128 14.84 8.72 1.00
C THR A 128 14.89 8.26 2.46
N GLY A 129 16.03 7.76 2.94
CA GLY A 129 16.20 7.33 4.33
C GLY A 129 15.97 8.46 5.35
N SER A 130 16.57 9.64 5.15
CA SER A 130 16.38 10.77 6.07
C SER A 130 14.96 11.33 5.98
N LEU A 131 14.35 11.32 4.79
CA LEU A 131 12.96 11.71 4.59
C LEU A 131 12.00 10.77 5.34
N LEU A 132 12.21 9.45 5.23
CA LEU A 132 11.44 8.45 5.97
C LEU A 132 11.55 8.63 7.48
N LYS A 133 12.77 8.92 7.99
CA LYS A 133 12.98 9.23 9.41
C LYS A 133 12.11 10.41 9.84
N SER A 134 12.18 11.53 9.11
CA SER A 134 11.42 12.75 9.43
C SER A 134 9.91 12.51 9.42
N HIS A 135 9.41 11.73 8.46
CA HIS A 135 8.00 11.35 8.43
C HIS A 135 7.61 10.39 9.57
N TYR A 136 8.47 9.44 9.91
CA TYR A 136 8.24 8.53 11.01
C TYR A 136 8.12 9.29 12.33
N GLU A 137 9.11 10.14 12.62
CA GLU A 137 9.18 10.95 13.82
C GLU A 137 7.94 11.83 14.00
N ARG A 138 7.44 12.40 12.90
CA ARG A 138 6.27 13.29 12.95
C ARG A 138 4.94 12.55 13.05
N ILE A 139 4.81 11.37 12.43
CA ILE A 139 3.49 10.71 12.24
C ILE A 139 3.35 9.44 13.09
N LEU A 140 4.38 8.60 13.12
CA LEU A 140 4.34 7.26 13.70
C LEU A 140 4.91 7.22 15.11
N TYR A 141 5.94 8.02 15.41
CA TYR A 141 6.61 7.98 16.71
C TYR A 141 5.69 8.34 17.89
N PRO A 142 4.82 9.38 17.81
CA PRO A 142 3.85 9.65 18.87
C PRO A 142 2.88 8.49 19.11
N TYR A 143 2.47 7.82 18.04
CA TYR A 143 1.60 6.65 18.10
C TYR A 143 2.31 5.40 18.65
N GLU A 144 3.59 5.21 18.33
CA GLU A 144 4.43 4.13 18.87
C GLU A 144 4.61 4.28 20.39
N LEU A 145 4.84 5.50 20.87
CA LEU A 145 4.89 5.80 22.31
C LEU A 145 3.55 5.51 22.98
N PHE A 146 2.44 5.97 22.38
CA PHE A 146 1.10 5.66 22.87
C PHE A 146 0.82 4.14 22.94
N GLN A 147 1.19 3.37 21.91
CA GLN A 147 1.01 1.92 21.90
C GLN A 147 1.91 1.17 22.88
N SER A 148 3.14 1.64 23.10
CA SER A 148 4.11 1.00 24.00
C SER A 148 3.78 1.19 25.49
N GLY A 149 2.72 1.93 25.83
CA GLY A 149 2.31 2.15 27.21
C GLY A 149 3.23 3.09 27.99
N VAL A 150 4.23 3.69 27.33
CA VAL A 150 5.05 4.76 27.90
C VAL A 150 4.22 6.03 27.86
N SER A 151 3.46 6.25 28.92
CA SER A 151 2.76 7.52 29.15
C SER A 151 3.77 8.65 29.05
N LEU A 152 3.60 9.56 28.10
CA LEU A 152 4.21 10.88 28.14
C LEU A 152 3.52 11.65 29.29
N MET A 153 3.90 11.34 30.52
CA MET A 153 3.74 12.21 31.70
C MET A 153 5.10 12.74 32.10
#